data_AF-A0A533IDY1-F1
#
_entry.id   AF-A0A533IDY1-F1
#
_cell.length_a   1.000
_cell.length_b   1.000
_cell.length_c   1.000
_cell.angle_alpha   90.00
_cell.angle_beta   90.00
_cell.angle_gamma   90.00
#
_symmetry.space_group_name_H-M   'P 1'
#
loop_
_entity.id
_entity.type
_entity.pdbx_description
1 polymer ?
#
loop_
_entity_poly.entity_id
_entity_poly.type
_entity_poly.pdbx_seq_one_letter_code
_entity_poly.pdbx_strand_id
1 'polypeptide(L)'
;MIPPLDHFLAPQAQSAVIAGTFLAAGWWVVAWQNRKRDTKLRAERVRDVQRALFAEIRAYLAVLQRDHIAEYGEEIAKRIETERNYFPVIPTEHNDAIFRAILGEMHILPRDTVDPIVLYYSQLNAIGAMIADLRALDPAKIGPRRAAAMYRDYISMKLGAIELGESAQLAIQSNVDGRGTVSNPDAGQS
;
A
#
# COMPACT_ATOMS: atom_id res chain seq x y z
N MET A 1 2.95 52.16 43.99
CA MET A 1 1.93 51.09 44.01
C MET A 1 2.65 49.81 44.39
N ILE A 2 2.35 49.27 45.57
CA ILE A 2 3.00 48.09 46.14
C ILE A 2 2.35 46.85 45.50
N PRO A 3 3.11 45.89 44.97
CA PRO A 3 2.54 44.66 44.41
C PRO A 3 1.90 43.80 45.51
N PRO A 4 0.77 43.11 45.23
CA PRO A 4 -0.11 42.55 46.25
C PRO A 4 0.40 41.29 46.99
N LEU A 5 1.65 40.85 46.78
CA LEU A 5 2.18 39.58 47.30
C LEU A 5 3.38 39.72 48.26
N ASP A 6 3.69 40.92 48.73
CA ASP A 6 4.85 41.18 49.60
C ASP A 6 4.65 40.76 51.08
N HIS A 7 3.44 40.31 51.45
CA HIS A 7 3.15 39.99 52.85
C HIS A 7 3.54 38.55 53.28
N PHE A 8 3.93 37.67 52.35
CA PHE A 8 4.15 36.25 52.67
C PHE A 8 5.36 35.56 52.03
N LEU A 9 6.15 36.19 51.15
CA LEU A 9 7.30 35.54 50.50
C LEU A 9 8.49 36.51 50.28
N ALA A 10 9.71 36.05 50.54
CA ALA A 10 10.94 36.78 50.24
C ALA A 10 11.03 37.09 48.72
N PRO A 11 11.58 38.24 48.29
CA PRO A 11 11.61 38.66 46.88
C PRO A 11 12.31 37.65 45.95
N GLN A 12 13.27 36.90 46.48
CA GLN A 12 13.97 35.82 45.79
C GLN A 12 13.03 34.63 45.49
N ALA A 13 12.11 34.30 46.41
CA ALA A 13 11.15 33.22 46.26
C ALA A 13 10.08 33.55 45.21
N GLN A 14 9.62 34.80 45.12
CA GLN A 14 8.71 35.24 44.05
C GLN A 14 9.37 35.09 42.66
N SER A 15 10.64 35.50 42.53
CA SER A 15 11.38 35.36 41.27
C SER A 15 11.61 33.91 40.87
N ALA A 16 11.86 33.01 41.82
CA ALA A 16 12.04 31.59 41.57
C ALA A 16 10.72 30.89 41.17
N VAL A 17 9.59 31.26 41.78
CA VAL A 17 8.26 30.74 41.41
C VAL A 17 7.87 31.18 40.01
N ILE A 18 8.09 32.46 39.67
CA ILE A 18 7.84 32.99 38.33
C ILE A 18 8.74 32.28 37.30
N ALA A 19 10.05 32.21 37.56
CA ALA A 19 11.00 31.54 36.66
C ALA A 19 10.67 30.05 36.46
N GLY A 20 10.31 29.32 37.53
CA GLY A 20 9.88 27.92 37.46
C GLY A 20 8.59 27.73 36.66
N THR A 21 7.63 28.65 36.77
CA THR A 21 6.36 28.61 36.03
C THR A 21 6.59 28.83 34.53
N PHE A 22 7.46 29.78 34.15
CA PHE A 22 7.82 30.01 32.74
C PHE A 22 8.52 28.81 32.10
N LEU A 23 9.42 28.14 32.83
CA LEU A 23 10.08 26.92 32.36
C LEU A 23 9.10 25.76 32.16
N ALA A 24 8.17 25.55 33.09
CA ALA A 24 7.15 24.50 32.98
C ALA A 24 6.17 24.76 31.82
N ALA A 25 5.74 26.00 31.61
CA ALA A 25 4.88 26.39 30.49
C ALA A 25 5.59 26.21 29.13
N GLY A 26 6.89 26.53 29.06
CA GLY A 26 7.72 26.30 27.87
C GLY A 26 7.78 24.83 27.46
N TRP A 27 7.96 23.91 28.42
CA TRP A 27 7.96 22.47 28.12
C TRP A 27 6.59 21.97 27.64
N TRP A 28 5.49 22.46 28.21
CA TRP A 28 4.15 22.09 27.75
C TRP A 28 3.90 22.52 26.31
N VAL A 29 4.24 23.77 25.96
CA VAL A 29 4.08 24.27 24.58
C VAL A 29 4.96 23.49 23.62
N VAL A 30 6.21 23.17 23.99
CA VAL A 30 7.10 22.33 23.18
C VAL A 30 6.54 20.91 23.03
N ALA A 31 6.02 20.30 24.08
CA ALA A 31 5.40 18.98 24.02
C ALA A 31 4.14 18.97 23.14
N TRP A 32 3.33 20.03 23.20
CA TRP A 32 2.15 20.18 22.35
C TRP A 32 2.53 20.44 20.88
N GLN A 33 3.52 21.29 20.62
CA GLN A 33 4.06 21.52 19.28
C GLN A 33 4.69 20.25 18.70
N ASN A 34 5.43 19.49 19.50
CA ASN A 34 6.01 18.21 19.09
C ASN A 34 4.92 17.20 18.76
N ARG A 35 3.89 17.05 19.61
CA ARG A 35 2.73 16.19 19.30
C ARG A 35 2.03 16.57 17.99
N LYS A 36 1.84 17.87 17.73
CA LYS A 36 1.21 18.37 16.49
C LYS A 36 2.10 18.17 15.26
N ARG A 37 3.43 18.28 15.42
CA ARG A 37 4.40 17.99 14.35
C ARG A 37 4.45 16.49 14.06
N ASP A 38 4.46 15.64 15.08
CA ASP A 38 4.51 14.19 14.92
C ASP A 38 3.26 13.66 14.20
N THR A 39 2.06 14.17 14.55
CA THR A 39 0.83 13.80 13.83
C THR A 39 0.83 14.27 12.39
N LYS A 40 1.33 15.48 12.12
CA LYS A 40 1.47 16.00 10.75
C LYS A 40 2.47 15.18 9.93
N LEU A 41 3.64 14.88 10.49
CA LEU A 41 4.67 14.06 9.83
C LEU A 41 4.16 12.64 9.54
N ARG A 42 3.40 12.05 10.46
CA ARG A 42 2.77 10.74 10.25
C ARG A 42 1.75 10.79 9.10
N ALA A 43 0.92 11.82 9.05
CA ALA A 43 -0.06 11.99 7.98
C ALA A 43 0.60 12.22 6.61
N GLU A 44 1.67 13.01 6.57
CA GLU A 44 2.47 13.22 5.35
C GLU A 44 3.08 11.92 4.86
N ARG A 45 3.67 11.12 5.77
CA ARG A 45 4.24 9.81 5.43
C ARG A 45 3.20 8.83 4.89
N VAL A 46 2.03 8.73 5.54
CA VAL A 46 0.92 7.88 5.05
C VAL A 46 0.54 8.26 3.62
N ARG A 47 0.38 9.56 3.35
CA ARG A 47 0.02 10.06 2.02
C ARG A 47 1.08 9.78 0.97
N ASP A 48 2.36 9.94 1.32
CA ASP A 48 3.46 9.69 0.38
C ASP A 48 3.56 8.20 0.03
N VAL A 49 3.40 7.32 1.03
CA VAL A 49 3.32 5.86 0.84
C VAL A 49 2.14 5.48 -0.05
N GLN A 50 0.94 5.98 0.26
CA GLN A 50 -0.26 5.72 -0.54
C GLN A 50 -0.10 6.19 -1.99
N ARG A 51 0.49 7.38 -2.20
CA ARG A 51 0.76 7.92 -3.53
C ARG A 51 1.74 7.05 -4.31
N ALA A 52 2.80 6.57 -3.66
CA ALA A 52 3.79 5.71 -4.28
C ALA A 52 3.17 4.35 -4.67
N LEU A 53 2.41 3.72 -3.78
CA LEU A 53 1.68 2.48 -4.06
C LEU A 53 0.68 2.65 -5.18
N PHE A 54 -0.11 3.73 -5.17
CA PHE A 54 -1.07 4.02 -6.22
C PHE A 54 -0.38 4.10 -7.59
N ALA A 55 0.78 4.77 -7.65
CA ALA A 55 1.55 4.89 -8.88
C ALA A 55 2.12 3.56 -9.37
N GLU A 56 2.65 2.71 -8.47
CA GLU A 56 3.16 1.38 -8.81
C GLU A 56 2.04 0.49 -9.37
N ILE A 57 0.91 0.40 -8.67
CA ILE A 57 -0.26 -0.37 -9.12
C ILE A 57 -0.72 0.15 -10.49
N ARG A 58 -0.87 1.47 -10.63
CA ARG A 58 -1.30 2.09 -11.88
C ARG A 58 -0.39 1.76 -13.05
N ALA A 59 0.92 1.76 -12.83
CA ALA A 59 1.90 1.49 -13.88
C ALA A 59 1.72 0.07 -14.43
N TYR A 60 1.56 -0.92 -13.55
CA TYR A 60 1.34 -2.30 -14.00
C TYR A 60 -0.02 -2.48 -14.69
N LEU A 61 -1.11 -1.91 -14.15
CA LEU A 61 -2.43 -1.97 -14.79
C LEU A 61 -2.43 -1.35 -16.18
N ALA A 62 -1.74 -0.22 -16.37
CA ALA A 62 -1.63 0.44 -17.67
C ALA A 62 -0.93 -0.46 -18.71
N VAL A 63 0.06 -1.27 -18.29
CA VAL A 63 0.71 -2.24 -19.19
C VAL A 63 -0.28 -3.33 -19.59
N LEU A 64 -1.00 -3.93 -18.64
CA LEU A 64 -1.97 -4.99 -18.93
C LEU A 64 -3.09 -4.53 -19.87
N GLN A 65 -3.58 -3.30 -19.67
CA GLN A 65 -4.59 -2.67 -20.52
C GLN A 65 -4.05 -2.39 -21.92
N ARG A 66 -2.86 -1.77 -22.03
CA ARG A 66 -2.23 -1.48 -23.33
C ARG A 66 -2.05 -2.74 -24.16
N ASP A 67 -1.62 -3.82 -23.50
CA ASP A 67 -1.28 -5.07 -24.17
C ASP A 67 -2.52 -5.93 -24.50
N HIS A 68 -3.75 -5.48 -24.15
CA HIS A 68 -4.99 -6.23 -24.40
C HIS A 68 -4.85 -7.69 -23.96
N ILE A 69 -4.47 -7.86 -22.67
CA ILE A 69 -3.90 -9.12 -22.18
C ILE A 69 -4.82 -10.34 -22.37
N ALA A 70 -6.14 -10.14 -22.41
CA ALA A 70 -7.10 -11.21 -22.68
C ALA A 70 -6.97 -11.72 -24.13
N GLU A 71 -7.04 -10.82 -25.11
CA GLU A 71 -6.93 -11.16 -26.52
C GLU A 71 -5.55 -11.72 -26.86
N TYR A 72 -4.50 -11.07 -26.36
CA TYR A 72 -3.13 -11.55 -26.50
C TYR A 72 -2.95 -12.95 -25.90
N GLY A 73 -3.52 -13.17 -24.72
CA GLY A 73 -3.47 -14.47 -24.04
C GLY A 73 -4.12 -15.59 -24.83
N GLU A 74 -5.32 -15.33 -25.37
CA GLU A 74 -6.07 -16.28 -26.19
C GLU A 74 -5.35 -16.61 -27.50
N GLU A 75 -4.75 -15.61 -28.16
CA GLU A 75 -3.95 -15.81 -29.37
C GLU A 75 -2.77 -16.74 -29.10
N ILE A 76 -1.97 -16.44 -28.07
CA ILE A 76 -0.78 -17.23 -27.74
C ILE A 76 -1.16 -18.65 -27.31
N ALA A 77 -2.22 -18.82 -26.52
CA ALA A 77 -2.70 -20.15 -26.15
C ALA A 77 -3.13 -20.97 -27.36
N LYS A 78 -3.80 -20.37 -28.35
CA LYS A 78 -4.15 -21.04 -29.61
C LYS A 78 -2.91 -21.44 -30.41
N ARG A 79 -1.87 -20.62 -30.39
CA ARG A 79 -0.58 -20.95 -31.03
C ARG A 79 0.12 -22.11 -30.32
N ILE A 80 0.10 -22.17 -28.99
CA ILE A 80 0.60 -23.33 -28.21
C ILE A 80 -0.12 -24.63 -28.62
N GLU A 81 -1.42 -24.56 -28.89
CA GLU A 81 -2.20 -25.74 -29.31
C GLU A 81 -1.92 -26.20 -30.75
N THR A 82 -1.68 -25.26 -31.67
CA THR A 82 -1.68 -25.54 -33.12
C THR A 82 -0.29 -25.55 -33.75
N GLU A 83 0.67 -24.78 -33.22
CA GLU A 83 2.02 -24.69 -33.75
C GLU A 83 2.93 -25.76 -33.12
N ARG A 84 3.59 -26.56 -33.96
CA ARG A 84 4.50 -27.61 -33.50
C ARG A 84 5.68 -27.00 -32.76
N ASN A 85 5.97 -27.51 -31.56
CA ASN A 85 7.09 -27.10 -30.71
C ASN A 85 7.12 -25.61 -30.34
N TYR A 86 5.96 -24.97 -30.35
CA TYR A 86 5.83 -23.58 -29.92
C TYR A 86 5.49 -23.47 -28.44
N PHE A 87 6.25 -22.64 -27.72
CA PHE A 87 5.88 -22.14 -26.40
C PHE A 87 6.48 -20.74 -26.24
N PRO A 88 5.70 -19.75 -25.76
CA PRO A 88 6.19 -18.39 -25.63
C PRO A 88 7.27 -18.30 -24.56
N VAL A 89 8.18 -17.34 -24.72
CA VAL A 89 9.07 -16.94 -23.63
C VAL A 89 8.24 -16.24 -22.57
N ILE A 90 8.29 -16.73 -21.34
CA ILE A 90 7.62 -16.10 -20.19
C ILE A 90 8.63 -15.20 -19.47
N PRO A 91 8.49 -13.86 -19.56
CA PRO A 91 9.41 -12.94 -18.90
C PRO A 91 9.20 -12.95 -17.39
N THR A 92 10.27 -12.63 -16.64
CA THR A 92 10.14 -12.31 -15.22
C THR A 92 9.49 -10.94 -15.06
N GLU A 93 8.60 -10.81 -14.09
CA GLU A 93 7.89 -9.57 -13.79
C GLU A 93 8.25 -9.09 -12.38
N HIS A 94 8.55 -7.80 -12.25
CA HIS A 94 8.86 -7.13 -10.99
C HIS A 94 8.03 -5.85 -10.90
N ASN A 95 6.82 -5.97 -10.33
CA ASN A 95 5.84 -4.89 -10.24
C ASN A 95 5.47 -4.59 -8.77
N ASP A 96 6.42 -4.81 -7.86
CA ASP A 96 6.23 -4.76 -6.40
C ASP A 96 7.41 -4.08 -5.66
N ALA A 97 8.20 -3.27 -6.36
CA ALA A 97 9.42 -2.67 -5.83
C ALA A 97 9.13 -1.66 -4.70
N ILE A 98 8.13 -0.79 -4.90
CA ILE A 98 7.69 0.18 -3.89
C ILE A 98 7.06 -0.56 -2.73
N PHE A 99 6.16 -1.52 -2.98
CA PHE A 99 5.54 -2.32 -1.94
C PHE A 99 6.57 -3.01 -1.03
N ARG A 100 7.59 -3.66 -1.62
CA ARG A 100 8.67 -4.28 -0.85
C ARG A 100 9.43 -3.29 0.02
N ALA A 101 9.70 -2.09 -0.49
CA ALA A 101 10.43 -1.06 0.23
C ALA A 101 9.68 -0.55 1.48
N ILE A 102 8.34 -0.60 1.47
CA ILE A 102 7.50 -0.06 2.54
C ILE A 102 6.87 -1.12 3.45
N LEU A 103 7.14 -2.41 3.26
CA LEU A 103 6.51 -3.51 4.02
C LEU A 103 6.59 -3.30 5.54
N GLY A 104 7.72 -2.79 6.04
CA GLY A 104 7.91 -2.47 7.46
C GLY A 104 7.02 -1.32 7.96
N GLU A 105 6.51 -0.50 7.06
CA GLU A 105 5.67 0.66 7.34
C GLU A 105 4.18 0.38 7.15
N MET A 106 3.76 -0.78 6.64
CA MET A 106 2.34 -1.10 6.38
C MET A 106 1.41 -0.87 7.58
N HIS A 107 1.92 -0.98 8.81
CA HIS A 107 1.18 -0.71 10.05
C HIS A 107 0.72 0.76 10.21
N ILE A 108 1.26 1.69 9.42
CA ILE A 108 0.83 3.10 9.43
C ILE A 108 -0.39 3.32 8.55
N LEU A 109 -0.68 2.41 7.62
CA LEU A 109 -1.80 2.54 6.69
C LEU A 109 -3.14 2.25 7.39
N PRO A 110 -4.22 2.91 6.96
CA PRO A 110 -5.56 2.58 7.42
C PRO A 110 -5.95 1.15 7.02
N ARG A 111 -6.66 0.46 7.92
CA ARG A 111 -7.07 -0.94 7.72
C ARG A 111 -7.81 -1.16 6.40
N ASP A 112 -8.78 -0.30 6.09
CA ASP A 112 -9.59 -0.36 4.87
C ASP A 112 -8.78 -0.16 3.58
N THR A 113 -7.54 0.34 3.69
CA THR A 113 -6.58 0.46 2.59
C THR A 113 -5.61 -0.72 2.53
N VAL A 114 -5.23 -1.30 3.69
CA VAL A 114 -4.29 -2.42 3.77
C VAL A 114 -4.82 -3.67 3.09
N ASP A 115 -6.07 -4.07 3.36
CA ASP A 115 -6.58 -5.36 2.90
C ASP A 115 -6.58 -5.47 1.35
N PRO A 116 -7.11 -4.49 0.59
CA PRO A 116 -7.08 -4.55 -0.89
C PRO A 116 -5.67 -4.54 -1.47
N ILE A 117 -4.76 -3.78 -0.85
CA ILE A 117 -3.34 -3.71 -1.27
C ILE A 117 -2.68 -5.08 -1.08
N VAL A 118 -2.87 -5.71 0.07
CA VAL A 118 -2.30 -7.03 0.36
C VAL A 118 -2.85 -8.09 -0.60
N LEU A 119 -4.14 -8.08 -0.88
CA LEU A 119 -4.74 -9.02 -1.84
C LEU A 119 -4.13 -8.86 -3.24
N TYR A 120 -3.96 -7.62 -3.72
CA TYR A 120 -3.32 -7.34 -4.99
C TYR A 120 -1.87 -7.86 -5.05
N TYR A 121 -1.02 -7.53 -4.06
CA TYR A 121 0.37 -7.99 -4.07
C TYR A 121 0.51 -9.50 -3.82
N SER A 122 -0.44 -10.11 -3.10
CA SER A 122 -0.53 -11.57 -3.00
C SER A 122 -0.81 -12.21 -4.35
N GLN A 123 -1.69 -11.62 -5.17
CA GLN A 123 -1.94 -12.08 -6.53
C GLN A 123 -0.69 -11.95 -7.41
N LEU A 124 0.07 -10.86 -7.30
CA LEU A 124 1.34 -10.70 -8.04
C LEU A 124 2.36 -11.78 -7.65
N ASN A 125 2.45 -12.14 -6.36
CA ASN A 125 3.30 -13.24 -5.91
C ASN A 125 2.86 -14.58 -6.51
N ALA A 126 1.55 -14.85 -6.56
CA ALA A 126 1.02 -16.05 -7.18
C ALA A 126 1.33 -16.11 -8.69
N ILE A 127 1.21 -14.97 -9.40
CA ILE A 127 1.61 -14.85 -10.80
C ILE A 127 3.11 -15.13 -10.96
N GLY A 128 3.96 -14.59 -10.08
CA GLY A 128 5.39 -14.86 -10.07
C GLY A 128 5.74 -16.35 -9.91
N ALA A 129 5.02 -17.06 -9.05
CA ALA A 129 5.15 -18.52 -8.92
C ALA A 129 4.71 -19.25 -10.20
N MET A 130 3.57 -18.86 -10.77
CA MET A 130 3.08 -19.43 -12.04
C MET A 130 4.05 -19.19 -13.21
N ILE A 131 4.70 -18.02 -13.27
CA ILE A 131 5.76 -17.73 -14.23
C ILE A 131 6.92 -18.72 -14.08
N ALA A 132 7.35 -19.02 -12.85
CA ALA A 132 8.41 -19.98 -12.60
C ALA A 132 8.02 -21.39 -13.07
N ASP A 133 6.80 -21.81 -12.78
CA ASP A 133 6.26 -23.12 -13.20
C ASP A 133 6.15 -23.23 -14.72
N LEU A 134 5.63 -22.20 -15.41
CA LEU A 134 5.55 -22.17 -16.87
C LEU A 134 6.93 -22.18 -17.54
N ARG A 135 7.95 -21.58 -16.92
CA ARG A 135 9.33 -21.61 -17.44
C ARG A 135 10.00 -22.96 -17.26
N ALA A 136 9.61 -23.72 -16.24
CA ALA A 136 10.09 -25.08 -16.01
C ALA A 136 9.33 -26.14 -16.82
N LEU A 137 8.29 -25.73 -17.55
CA LEU A 137 7.40 -26.60 -18.30
C LEU A 137 8.12 -27.22 -19.50
N ASP A 138 7.84 -28.50 -19.74
CA ASP A 138 8.29 -29.25 -20.92
C ASP A 138 7.07 -29.60 -21.79
N PRO A 139 6.76 -28.79 -22.83
CA PRO A 139 5.56 -28.97 -23.65
C PRO A 139 5.52 -30.33 -24.35
N ALA A 140 6.68 -30.93 -24.63
CA ALA A 140 6.77 -32.24 -25.27
C ALA A 140 6.29 -33.36 -24.34
N LYS A 141 6.48 -33.22 -23.02
CA LYS A 141 6.01 -34.20 -22.02
C LYS A 141 4.55 -34.05 -21.67
N ILE A 142 4.08 -32.82 -21.48
CA ILE A 142 2.71 -32.58 -20.98
C ILE A 142 1.66 -32.47 -22.10
N GLY A 143 2.12 -32.24 -23.32
CA GLY A 143 1.29 -32.06 -24.51
C GLY A 143 0.75 -30.62 -24.66
N PRO A 144 0.48 -30.21 -25.92
CA PRO A 144 0.14 -28.81 -26.25
C PRO A 144 -1.16 -28.33 -25.61
N ARG A 145 -2.19 -29.18 -25.51
CA ARG A 145 -3.46 -28.83 -24.87
C ARG A 145 -3.29 -28.47 -23.38
N ARG A 146 -2.47 -29.22 -22.65
CA ARG A 146 -2.23 -28.94 -21.22
C ARG A 146 -1.36 -27.71 -21.04
N ALA A 147 -0.33 -27.54 -21.86
CA ALA A 147 0.50 -26.34 -21.87
C ALA A 147 -0.34 -25.07 -22.15
N ALA A 148 -1.25 -25.14 -23.11
CA ALA A 148 -2.16 -24.03 -23.42
C ALA A 148 -3.14 -23.75 -22.28
N ALA A 149 -3.71 -24.78 -21.64
CA ALA A 149 -4.57 -24.59 -20.47
C ALA A 149 -3.83 -23.88 -19.33
N MET A 150 -2.61 -24.31 -19.00
CA MET A 150 -1.79 -23.64 -17.98
C MET A 150 -1.47 -22.19 -18.36
N TYR A 151 -1.20 -21.92 -19.64
CA TYR A 151 -1.00 -20.55 -20.11
C TYR A 151 -2.28 -19.71 -19.96
N ARG A 152 -3.47 -20.26 -20.25
CA ARG A 152 -4.75 -19.57 -20.01
C ARG A 152 -4.99 -19.30 -18.53
N ASP A 153 -4.62 -20.21 -17.65
CA ASP A 153 -4.70 -19.99 -16.20
C ASP A 153 -3.80 -18.83 -15.77
N TYR A 154 -2.57 -18.76 -16.28
CA TYR A 154 -1.67 -17.61 -16.09
C TYR A 154 -2.28 -16.29 -16.57
N ILE A 155 -2.88 -16.26 -17.77
CA ILE A 155 -3.56 -15.06 -18.28
C ILE A 155 -4.75 -14.68 -17.40
N SER A 156 -5.55 -15.66 -16.96
CA SER A 156 -6.69 -15.45 -16.06
C SER A 156 -6.25 -14.84 -14.73
N MET A 157 -5.09 -15.28 -14.21
CA MET A 157 -4.50 -14.67 -13.01
C MET A 157 -4.10 -13.21 -13.23
N LYS A 158 -3.58 -12.84 -14.41
CA LYS A 158 -3.27 -11.44 -14.74
C LYS A 158 -4.52 -10.60 -14.86
N LEU A 159 -5.60 -11.14 -15.42
CA LEU A 159 -6.91 -10.47 -15.45
C LEU A 159 -7.45 -10.25 -14.04
N GLY A 160 -7.36 -11.25 -13.16
CA GLY A 160 -7.71 -11.08 -11.74
C GLY A 160 -6.86 -10.02 -11.02
N ALA A 161 -5.60 -9.85 -11.42
CA ALA A 161 -4.76 -8.77 -10.88
C ALA A 161 -5.25 -7.37 -11.30
N ILE A 162 -5.96 -7.25 -12.43
CA ILE A 162 -6.59 -5.98 -12.83
C ILE A 162 -7.69 -5.62 -11.83
N GLU A 163 -8.62 -6.54 -11.58
CA GLU A 163 -9.74 -6.32 -10.66
C GLU A 163 -9.26 -5.97 -9.24
N LEU A 164 -8.26 -6.70 -8.74
CA LEU A 164 -7.67 -6.44 -7.43
C LEU A 164 -6.90 -5.11 -7.40
N GLY A 165 -6.19 -4.77 -8.47
CA GLY A 165 -5.46 -3.51 -8.59
C GLY A 165 -6.38 -2.30 -8.61
N GLU A 166 -7.48 -2.38 -9.36
CA GLU A 166 -8.52 -1.34 -9.40
C GLU A 166 -9.17 -1.16 -8.02
N SER A 167 -9.48 -2.26 -7.34
CA SER A 167 -10.00 -2.24 -5.97
C SER A 167 -9.02 -1.57 -4.99
N ALA A 168 -7.73 -1.89 -5.10
CA ALA A 168 -6.69 -1.26 -4.28
C ALA A 168 -6.55 0.25 -4.56
N GLN A 169 -6.62 0.66 -5.83
CA GLN A 169 -6.59 2.08 -6.20
C GLN A 169 -7.79 2.85 -5.64
N LEU A 170 -8.99 2.27 -5.71
CA LEU A 170 -10.20 2.85 -5.13
C LEU A 170 -10.08 2.99 -3.61
N ALA A 171 -9.52 1.99 -2.92
CA ALA A 171 -9.30 2.03 -1.48
C ALA A 171 -8.25 3.06 -1.05
N ILE A 172 -7.20 3.27 -1.85
CA ILE A 172 -6.24 4.34 -1.61
C ILE A 172 -6.90 5.71 -1.83
N GLN A 173 -7.65 5.87 -2.91
CA GLN A 173 -8.26 7.15 -3.26
C GLN A 173 -9.36 7.58 -2.27
N SER A 174 -10.21 6.64 -1.85
CA SER A 174 -11.25 6.90 -0.85
C SER A 174 -10.65 7.37 0.48
N ASN A 175 -9.49 6.81 0.87
CA ASN A 175 -8.80 7.23 2.09
C ASN A 175 -8.17 8.62 1.96
N VAL A 176 -7.52 8.91 0.83
CA VAL A 176 -6.92 10.24 0.56
C VAL A 176 -7.98 11.34 0.52
N ASP A 177 -9.16 11.05 -0.04
CA ASP A 177 -10.30 11.98 -0.11
C ASP A 177 -11.07 12.12 1.22
N GLY A 178 -10.70 11.38 2.27
CA GLY A 178 -11.39 11.39 3.56
C GLY A 178 -12.76 10.69 3.56
N ARG A 179 -13.06 9.88 2.54
CA ARG A 179 -14.28 9.06 2.42
C ARG A 179 -14.12 7.64 2.98
N GLY A 180 -12.91 7.28 3.43
CA GLY A 180 -12.67 6.00 4.10
C GLY A 180 -13.59 5.88 5.31
N THR A 181 -14.40 4.82 5.36
CA THR A 181 -15.28 4.50 6.47
C THR A 181 -14.49 4.50 7.76
N VAL A 182 -14.69 5.51 8.60
CA VAL A 182 -14.26 5.44 10.00
C VAL A 182 -15.17 4.39 10.63
N SER A 183 -14.77 3.13 10.55
CA SER A 183 -15.38 2.04 11.30
C SER A 183 -15.13 2.34 12.78
N ASN A 184 -16.04 3.09 13.39
CA ASN A 184 -16.02 3.42 14.81
C ASN A 184 -16.44 2.15 15.57
N PRO A 185 -15.55 1.50 16.33
CA PRO A 185 -15.90 0.27 17.06
C PRO A 185 -16.87 0.51 18.23
N ASP A 186 -17.23 1.76 18.54
CA ASP A 186 -18.08 2.11 19.68
C ASP A 186 -19.56 2.38 19.34
N ALA A 187 -20.00 2.17 18.10
CA ALA A 187 -21.40 2.41 17.69
C ALA A 187 -22.35 1.22 17.99
N GLY A 188 -22.08 0.47 19.06
CA GLY A 188 -22.80 -0.75 19.41
C GLY A 188 -22.97 -0.91 20.91
N GLN A 189 -23.58 0.08 21.56
CA GLN A 189 -24.26 -0.05 22.87
C GLN A 189 -25.05 1.22 23.18
N SER A 190 -26.33 1.21 22.88
CA SER A 190 -27.37 2.06 23.50
C SER A 190 -28.68 1.30 23.48
#